data_AF-A0A8S3IE00-F1
#
_entry.id   AF-A0A8S3IE00-F1
#
_cell.length_a   1.000
_cell.length_b   1.000
_cell.length_c   1.000
_cell.angle_alpha   90.00
_cell.angle_beta   90.00
_cell.angle_gamma   90.00
#
_symmetry.space_group_name_H-M   'P 1'
#
loop_
_entity.id
_entity.type
_entity.pdbx_description
1 polymer ?
#
loop_
_entity_poly.entity_id
_entity_poly.type
_entity_poly.pdbx_seq_one_letter_code
_entity_poly.pdbx_strand_id
1 'polypeptide(L)'
;MHVAVILCSFTSISDGNGEQTVLRGVQTSLLSMYIPSKPFTCLDGSLTVPFEFVNDDYCDCQDGSDEPGTSACSNGQFFCENKGYLGTLIPSHFVGDGICDCCDGSDEYETTIVCNNTC
;
A
#
# COMPACT_ATOMS: atom_id res chain seq x y z
N MET A 1 -34.45 -18.26 39.28
CA MET A 1 -33.92 -16.90 39.47
C MET A 1 -32.55 -17.01 40.10
N HIS A 2 -31.50 -16.76 39.32
CA HIS A 2 -30.30 -15.96 39.59
C HIS A 2 -29.43 -16.03 38.33
N VAL A 3 -29.35 -14.90 37.63
CA VAL A 3 -28.50 -14.68 36.45
C VAL A 3 -27.12 -14.31 36.96
N ALA A 4 -26.07 -14.95 36.45
CA ALA A 4 -24.68 -14.51 36.66
C ALA A 4 -24.10 -14.10 35.31
N VAL A 5 -23.91 -12.79 35.14
CA VAL A 5 -23.23 -12.16 34.01
C VAL A 5 -21.74 -12.32 34.22
N ILE A 6 -21.06 -13.07 33.36
CA ILE A 6 -19.60 -13.16 33.36
C ILE A 6 -19.07 -11.95 32.60
N LEU A 7 -18.44 -11.04 33.35
CA LEU A 7 -17.79 -9.83 32.86
C LEU A 7 -16.63 -10.18 31.91
N CYS A 8 -16.68 -9.60 30.72
CA CYS A 8 -15.62 -9.65 29.73
C CYS A 8 -14.40 -8.89 30.24
N SER A 9 -13.27 -9.57 30.40
CA SER A 9 -11.97 -8.93 30.64
C SER A 9 -11.16 -9.02 29.34
N PHE A 10 -11.39 -8.08 28.42
CA PHE A 10 -10.48 -7.88 27.29
C PHE A 10 -9.23 -7.18 27.83
N THR A 11 -8.16 -7.93 28.02
CA THR A 11 -6.84 -7.31 28.15
C THR A 11 -6.48 -6.77 26.77
N SER A 12 -6.67 -5.46 26.57
CA SER A 12 -6.11 -4.74 25.43
C SER A 12 -4.59 -4.83 25.54
N ILE A 13 -3.98 -5.74 24.77
CA ILE A 13 -2.54 -5.73 24.52
C ILE A 13 -2.31 -4.59 23.53
N SER A 14 -1.89 -3.44 24.04
CA SER A 14 -1.27 -2.41 23.22
C SER A 14 0.18 -2.82 22.99
N ASP A 15 0.43 -3.58 21.93
CA ASP A 15 1.79 -3.76 21.43
C ASP A 15 2.24 -2.42 20.84
N GLY A 16 2.96 -1.67 21.67
CA GLY A 16 3.71 -0.50 21.28
C GLY A 16 4.92 -0.92 20.47
N ASN A 17 4.70 -1.15 19.17
CA ASN A 17 5.69 -0.91 18.13
C ASN A 17 4.94 -0.83 16.78
N GLY A 18 4.38 0.36 16.51
CA GLY A 18 3.72 0.63 15.24
C GLY A 18 4.78 0.76 14.14
N GLU A 19 5.32 -0.37 13.69
CA GLU A 19 5.78 -0.47 12.31
C GLU A 19 4.51 -0.30 11.48
N GLN A 20 4.23 0.96 11.12
CA GLN A 20 3.23 1.27 10.11
C GLN A 20 3.66 0.46 8.90
N THR A 21 2.92 -0.61 8.60
CA THR A 21 3.17 -1.43 7.42
C THR A 21 3.19 -0.48 6.24
N VAL A 22 4.40 -0.21 5.72
CA VAL A 22 4.61 0.80 4.70
C VAL A 22 3.77 0.37 3.50
N LEU A 23 2.81 1.22 3.12
CA LEU A 23 1.92 0.92 2.01
C LEU A 23 2.79 0.78 0.75
N ARG A 24 2.65 -0.37 0.07
CA ARG A 24 3.44 -0.70 -1.10
C ARG A 24 3.28 0.38 -2.18
N GLY A 25 4.39 0.70 -2.84
CA GLY A 25 4.41 1.59 -4.00
C GLY A 25 4.19 3.07 -3.68
N VAL A 26 4.03 3.43 -2.40
CA VAL A 26 3.88 4.82 -1.97
C VAL A 26 5.24 5.42 -1.62
N GLN A 27 5.54 6.58 -2.21
CA GLN A 27 6.71 7.36 -1.82
C GLN A 27 6.63 7.76 -0.34
N THR A 28 7.72 7.63 0.41
CA THR A 28 7.76 7.86 1.86
C THR A 28 7.18 9.22 2.27
N SER A 29 7.36 10.26 1.46
CA SER A 29 6.81 11.60 1.70
C SER A 29 5.30 11.71 1.58
N LEU A 30 4.63 10.73 0.96
CA LEU A 30 3.19 10.69 0.76
C LEU A 30 2.46 9.77 1.76
N LEU A 31 3.18 8.97 2.56
CA LEU A 31 2.58 8.00 3.49
C LEU A 31 1.58 8.62 4.46
N SER A 32 1.74 9.90 4.84
CA SER A 32 0.78 10.59 5.71
C SER A 32 -0.58 10.84 5.06
N MET A 33 -0.70 10.71 3.74
CA MET A 33 -1.96 10.82 2.99
C MET A 33 -2.73 9.49 2.97
N TYR A 34 -2.05 8.37 3.22
CA TYR A 34 -2.63 7.02 3.19
C TYR A 34 -2.83 6.47 4.60
N ILE A 35 -3.89 6.92 5.29
CA ILE A 35 -4.18 6.52 6.67
C ILE A 35 -5.31 5.47 6.68
N PRO A 36 -5.05 4.19 7.01
CA PRO A 36 -6.05 3.12 6.90
C PRO A 36 -7.34 3.30 7.70
N SER A 37 -7.31 4.14 8.74
CA SER A 37 -8.46 4.42 9.60
C SER A 37 -9.35 5.57 9.10
N LYS A 38 -9.09 6.12 7.91
CA LYS A 38 -9.84 7.23 7.31
C LYS A 38 -10.12 6.96 5.83
N PRO A 39 -11.20 7.53 5.26
CA PRO A 39 -11.38 7.54 3.81
C PRO A 39 -10.15 8.14 3.12
N PHE A 40 -9.84 7.62 1.93
CA PHE A 40 -8.78 8.14 1.08
C PHE A 40 -9.36 9.20 0.14
N THR A 41 -8.71 10.35 0.06
CA THR A 41 -9.02 11.38 -0.95
C THR A 41 -7.92 11.31 -2.00
N CYS A 42 -8.30 11.16 -3.28
CA CYS A 42 -7.34 11.19 -4.39
C CYS A 42 -6.44 12.41 -4.28
N LEU A 43 -5.17 12.30 -4.67
CA LEU A 43 -4.18 13.36 -4.41
C LEU A 43 -4.46 14.64 -5.22
N ASP A 44 -5.18 14.52 -6.34
CA ASP A 44 -5.74 15.65 -7.11
C ASP A 44 -6.99 16.28 -6.48
N GLY A 45 -7.54 15.67 -5.43
CA GLY A 45 -8.74 16.12 -4.72
C GLY A 45 -10.07 15.85 -5.44
N SER A 46 -10.07 15.07 -6.53
CA SER A 46 -11.24 14.84 -7.38
C SER A 46 -12.33 13.97 -6.75
N LEU A 47 -11.93 12.96 -5.97
CA LEU A 47 -12.81 11.96 -5.37
C LEU A 47 -12.32 11.55 -3.97
N THR A 48 -13.24 11.08 -3.13
CA THR A 48 -12.93 10.44 -1.84
C THR A 48 -13.61 9.09 -1.77
N VAL A 49 -12.84 8.04 -1.52
CA VAL A 49 -13.24 6.65 -1.50
C VAL A 49 -12.98 6.02 -0.12
N PRO A 50 -13.64 4.90 0.24
CA PRO A 50 -13.23 4.08 1.36
C PRO A 50 -11.76 3.64 1.22
N PHE A 51 -11.01 3.55 2.33
CA PHE A 51 -9.60 3.14 2.25
C PHE A 51 -9.40 1.71 1.71
N GLU A 52 -10.43 0.88 1.79
CA GLU A 52 -10.38 -0.49 1.24
C GLU A 52 -10.27 -0.52 -0.29
N PHE A 53 -10.47 0.62 -0.97
CA PHE A 53 -10.28 0.79 -2.41
C PHE A 53 -8.85 1.26 -2.74
N VAL A 54 -7.97 1.37 -1.74
CA VAL A 54 -6.56 1.65 -1.98
C VAL A 54 -5.84 0.31 -2.20
N ASN A 55 -5.22 0.15 -3.36
CA ASN A 55 -4.59 -1.09 -3.82
C ASN A 55 -5.58 -2.26 -3.88
N ASP A 56 -6.78 -2.03 -4.41
CA ASP A 56 -7.80 -3.08 -4.60
C ASP A 56 -7.82 -3.68 -6.01
N ASP A 57 -6.85 -3.30 -6.85
CA ASP A 57 -6.71 -3.68 -8.25
C ASP A 57 -7.83 -3.10 -9.15
N TYR A 58 -8.45 -2.01 -8.72
CA TYR A 58 -9.40 -1.23 -9.49
C TYR A 58 -9.03 0.26 -9.49
N CYS A 59 -9.15 0.93 -10.64
CA CYS A 59 -8.78 2.34 -10.76
C CYS A 59 -9.98 3.27 -10.57
N ASP A 60 -10.14 3.82 -9.36
CA ASP A 60 -11.16 4.81 -8.98
C ASP A 60 -10.70 6.26 -9.15
N CYS A 61 -9.44 6.57 -8.83
CA CYS A 61 -8.93 7.93 -8.94
C CYS A 61 -8.46 8.25 -10.36
N GLN A 62 -8.84 9.43 -10.87
CA GLN A 62 -8.42 9.88 -12.21
C GLN A 62 -6.90 10.13 -12.28
N ASP A 63 -6.27 10.49 -11.17
CA ASP A 63 -4.82 10.65 -11.03
C ASP A 63 -4.08 9.33 -10.72
N GLY A 64 -4.82 8.23 -10.54
CA GLY A 64 -4.32 6.90 -10.21
C GLY A 64 -3.71 6.75 -8.82
N SER A 65 -3.99 7.70 -7.92
CA SER A 65 -3.36 7.74 -6.59
C SER A 65 -3.90 6.72 -5.58
N ASP A 66 -5.05 6.10 -5.87
CA ASP A 66 -5.61 4.99 -5.12
C ASP A 66 -4.86 3.67 -5.34
N GLU A 67 -4.21 3.50 -6.49
CA GLU A 67 -3.51 2.25 -6.87
C GLU A 67 -1.98 2.42 -6.95
N PRO A 68 -1.28 2.88 -5.90
CA PRO A 68 0.18 3.04 -5.93
C PRO A 68 0.94 1.72 -5.96
N GLY A 69 0.33 0.63 -5.52
CA GLY A 69 0.94 -0.69 -5.33
C GLY A 69 0.51 -1.75 -6.33
N THR A 70 -0.36 -1.43 -7.29
CA THR A 70 -0.90 -2.35 -8.31
C THR A 70 -0.68 -1.79 -9.73
N SER A 71 -1.14 -2.51 -10.75
CA SER A 71 -1.07 -2.08 -12.14
C SER A 71 -2.40 -1.52 -12.70
N ALA A 72 -3.42 -1.37 -11.84
CA ALA A 72 -4.80 -1.11 -12.27
C ALA A 72 -5.01 0.26 -12.95
N CYS A 73 -4.24 1.28 -12.58
CA CYS A 73 -4.32 2.61 -13.17
C CYS A 73 -3.28 2.83 -14.28
N SER A 74 -3.73 3.12 -15.52
CA SER A 74 -2.85 3.32 -16.69
C SER A 74 -1.85 4.49 -16.59
N ASN A 75 -2.15 5.48 -15.76
CA ASN A 75 -1.31 6.63 -15.44
C ASN A 75 -0.70 6.56 -14.04
N GLY A 76 -0.85 5.42 -13.36
CA GLY A 76 -0.33 5.16 -12.02
C GLY A 76 1.21 5.10 -12.01
N GLN A 77 1.75 5.25 -10.81
CA GLN A 77 3.19 5.15 -10.55
C GLN A 77 3.43 4.30 -9.31
N PHE A 78 4.46 3.48 -9.36
CA PHE A 78 4.92 2.66 -8.25
C PHE A 78 6.26 3.16 -7.75
N PHE A 79 6.40 3.34 -6.45
CA PHE A 79 7.67 3.71 -5.83
C PHE A 79 8.46 2.49 -5.36
N CYS A 80 9.59 2.23 -6.03
CA CYS A 80 10.62 1.32 -5.53
C CYS A 80 11.38 2.03 -4.40
N GLU A 81 11.33 1.48 -3.19
CA GLU A 81 12.01 2.08 -2.03
C GLU A 81 13.54 2.00 -2.19
N ASN A 82 14.05 0.90 -2.77
CA ASN A 82 15.46 0.63 -2.99
C ASN A 82 16.29 0.93 -1.72
N LYS A 83 15.91 0.31 -0.59
CA LYS A 83 16.50 0.61 0.73
C LYS A 83 18.03 0.62 0.70
N GLY A 84 18.63 1.73 1.14
CA GLY A 84 20.08 1.96 1.12
C GLY A 84 20.60 2.61 -0.17
N TYR A 85 19.74 2.80 -1.16
CA TYR A 85 20.02 3.38 -2.46
C TYR A 85 18.99 4.47 -2.81
N LEU A 86 19.05 4.98 -4.03
CA LEU A 86 18.10 5.96 -4.52
C LEU A 86 16.77 5.27 -4.86
N GLY A 87 15.71 5.61 -4.12
CA GLY A 87 14.34 5.23 -4.47
C GLY A 87 13.93 5.84 -5.81
N THR A 88 13.16 5.09 -6.60
CA THR A 88 12.76 5.50 -7.96
C THR A 88 11.28 5.26 -8.18
N LEU A 89 10.67 6.06 -9.06
CA LEU A 89 9.33 5.82 -9.56
C LEU A 89 9.40 5.06 -10.88
N ILE A 90 8.55 4.06 -11.01
CA ILE A 90 8.32 3.33 -12.25
C ILE A 90 6.83 3.45 -12.63
N PRO A 91 6.48 3.36 -13.92
CA PRO A 91 5.10 3.21 -14.35
C PRO A 91 4.41 1.99 -13.73
N SER A 92 3.13 2.11 -13.37
CA SER A 92 2.33 1.03 -12.77
C SER A 92 2.23 -0.24 -13.61
N HIS A 93 2.37 -0.15 -14.94
CA HIS A 93 2.30 -1.33 -15.81
C HIS A 93 3.50 -2.29 -15.70
N PHE A 94 4.56 -1.90 -14.98
CA PHE A 94 5.67 -2.78 -14.62
C PHE A 94 5.44 -3.50 -13.28
N VAL A 95 4.32 -3.24 -12.60
CA VAL A 95 3.99 -3.92 -11.36
C VAL A 95 3.35 -5.27 -11.68
N GLY A 96 4.03 -6.36 -11.32
CA GLY A 96 3.53 -7.71 -11.50
C GLY A 96 3.45 -8.17 -12.95
N ASP A 97 4.27 -7.60 -13.83
CA ASP A 97 4.34 -7.95 -15.25
C ASP A 97 5.25 -9.15 -15.54
N GLY A 98 5.98 -9.64 -14.52
CA GLY A 98 6.90 -10.76 -14.60
C GLY A 98 8.34 -10.36 -14.91
N ILE A 99 8.67 -9.07 -14.90
CA ILE A 99 9.99 -8.51 -15.16
C ILE A 99 10.46 -7.77 -13.90
N CYS A 100 11.73 -7.92 -13.53
CA CYS A 100 12.30 -7.21 -12.38
C CYS A 100 12.78 -5.81 -12.82
N ASP A 101 12.00 -4.78 -12.58
CA ASP A 101 12.33 -3.38 -12.90
C ASP A 101 12.88 -2.62 -11.68
N CYS A 102 12.34 -2.85 -10.48
CA CYS A 102 12.95 -2.32 -9.26
C CYS A 102 14.23 -3.09 -8.92
N CYS A 103 15.32 -2.40 -8.50
CA CYS A 103 16.53 -3.12 -8.07
C CYS A 103 16.29 -3.95 -6.80
N ASP A 104 15.34 -3.54 -5.96
CA ASP A 104 14.93 -4.29 -4.77
C ASP A 104 13.90 -5.40 -5.07
N GLY A 105 13.42 -5.50 -6.32
CA GLY A 105 12.43 -6.48 -6.77
C GLY A 105 11.02 -6.30 -6.19
N SER A 106 10.71 -5.13 -5.62
CA SER A 106 9.46 -4.88 -4.90
C SER A 106 8.20 -4.79 -5.77
N ASP A 107 8.38 -4.60 -7.08
CA ASP A 107 7.40 -4.58 -8.15
C ASP A 107 6.79 -5.96 -8.45
N GLU A 108 7.54 -7.04 -8.24
CA GLU A 108 7.15 -8.42 -8.57
C GLU A 108 6.69 -9.22 -7.33
N TYR A 109 5.78 -8.64 -6.54
CA TYR A 109 5.45 -9.15 -5.21
C TYR A 109 4.39 -10.25 -5.16
N GLU A 110 3.54 -10.33 -6.19
CA GLU A 110 2.42 -11.29 -6.28
C GLU A 110 2.60 -12.29 -7.44
N THR A 111 3.76 -12.28 -8.09
CA THR A 111 4.05 -13.16 -9.22
C THR A 111 4.81 -14.42 -8.79
N THR A 112 4.93 -15.37 -9.72
CA THR A 112 5.76 -16.57 -9.50
C THR A 112 7.25 -16.32 -9.73
N ILE A 113 7.60 -15.11 -10.17
CA ILE A 113 8.97 -14.69 -10.41
C ILE A 113 9.59 -14.25 -9.08
N VAL A 114 10.86 -14.62 -8.87
CA VAL A 114 11.62 -14.20 -7.69
C VAL A 114 12.66 -13.20 -8.13
N CYS A 115 12.41 -11.92 -7.86
CA CYS A 115 13.37 -10.84 -8.08
C CYS A 115 14.31 -10.73 -6.87
N ASN A 116 15.60 -10.96 -7.11
CA ASN A 116 16.61 -10.77 -6.08
C ASN A 116 16.94 -9.28 -5.95
N ASN A 117 17.23 -8.84 -4.73
CA ASN A 117 17.74 -7.50 -4.51
C ASN A 117 19.14 -7.35 -5.14
N THR A 118 19.25 -6.43 -6.09
CA THR A 118 20.44 -6.08 -6.86
C THR A 118 20.81 -4.61 -6.73
N CYS A 119 20.19 -3.92 -5.77
CA CYS A 119 20.79 -2.73 -5.19
C CYS A 119 22.09 -3.19 -4.46
#